data_AF-A0A7Z2ZQ27-F1
#
_entry.id   AF-A0A7Z2ZQ27-F1
#
_cell.length_a   1.000
_cell.length_b   1.000
_cell.length_c   1.000
_cell.angle_alpha   90.00
_cell.angle_beta   90.00
_cell.angle_gamma   90.00
#
_symmetry.space_group_name_H-M   'P 1'
#
loop_
_entity.id
_entity.type
_entity.pdbx_description
1 polymer ?
#
loop_
_entity_poly.entity_id
_entity_poly.type
_entity_poly.pdbx_seq_one_letter_code
_entity_poly.pdbx_strand_id
1 'polypeptide(L)'
;MKRTIIFVALTVFIAMLLSACNETVTDTMTEEKIKVIDKPDPTLKKVQVRTDGMLSAIDYGFPHPFFVNSEVLADLNHYERYDISRGDIVLFKTKNNKDQDTDIARIVGLPGETVSITKGQVYINDQKLDAFYGDDSTIKNNDSWGAVTLEENEYYILADVRWRGFNDSQMAGAFLKQDVLGKIVGYEKK
;
A
#
# COMPACT_ATOMS: atom_id res chain seq x y z
N MET A 1 2.22 67.88 41.81
CA MET A 1 1.78 67.64 40.42
C MET A 1 2.52 66.43 39.89
N LYS A 2 1.81 65.31 39.73
CA LYS A 2 2.33 64.01 39.24
C LYS A 2 2.35 64.02 37.71
N ARG A 3 3.43 63.55 37.09
CA ARG A 3 3.40 62.92 35.75
C ARG A 3 4.45 61.82 35.66
N THR A 4 4.01 60.60 35.96
CA THR A 4 4.75 59.36 35.72
C THR A 4 4.58 59.00 34.26
N ILE A 5 5.68 58.90 33.51
CA ILE A 5 5.68 58.41 32.12
C ILE A 5 5.83 56.89 32.19
N ILE A 6 4.75 56.18 31.84
CA ILE A 6 4.74 54.72 31.73
C ILE A 6 5.14 54.38 30.29
N PHE A 7 6.33 53.81 30.12
CA PHE A 7 6.70 53.13 28.87
C PHE A 7 6.01 51.77 28.84
N VAL A 8 4.93 51.65 28.05
CA VAL A 8 4.32 50.36 27.74
C VAL A 8 5.12 49.74 26.60
N ALA A 9 5.94 48.74 26.92
CA ALA A 9 6.58 47.90 25.93
C ALA A 9 5.51 47.02 25.27
N LEU A 10 5.17 47.33 24.02
CA LEU A 10 4.26 46.53 23.21
C LEU A 10 5.05 45.35 22.62
N THR A 11 5.09 44.22 23.32
CA THR A 11 5.59 42.96 22.77
C THR A 11 4.58 42.41 21.77
N VAL A 12 4.87 42.59 20.48
CA VAL A 12 4.13 41.93 19.41
C VAL A 12 4.50 40.44 19.42
N PHE A 13 3.70 39.64 20.12
CA PHE A 13 3.80 38.18 20.06
C PHE A 13 3.17 37.75 18.73
N ILE A 14 4.00 37.60 17.69
CA ILE A 14 3.58 37.01 16.41
C ILE A 14 3.36 35.52 16.69
N ALA A 15 2.12 35.15 17.02
CA ALA A 15 1.71 33.76 16.98
C ALA A 15 1.71 33.32 15.51
N MET A 16 2.80 32.69 15.06
CA MET A 16 2.78 31.88 13.85
C MET A 16 1.80 30.74 14.09
N LEU A 17 0.56 30.92 13.64
CA LEU A 17 -0.37 29.83 13.39
C LEU A 17 0.26 28.97 12.29
N LEU A 18 1.07 28.00 12.69
CA LEU A 18 1.36 26.84 11.86
C LEU A 18 0.02 26.12 11.68
N SER A 19 -0.72 26.50 10.65
CA SER A 19 -1.64 25.57 10.03
C SER A 19 -0.77 24.43 9.53
N ALA A 20 -0.61 23.39 10.35
CA ALA A 20 -0.22 22.09 9.86
C ALA A 20 -1.30 21.72 8.84
N CYS A 21 -1.04 21.99 7.56
CA CYS A 21 -1.80 21.35 6.51
C CYS A 21 -1.55 19.87 6.75
N ASN A 22 -2.58 19.15 7.20
CA ASN A 22 -2.61 17.70 7.15
C ASN A 22 -2.64 17.34 5.67
N GLU A 23 -1.50 17.45 5.01
CA GLU A 23 -1.30 16.97 3.66
C GLU A 23 -1.50 15.46 3.70
N THR A 24 -2.38 14.97 2.85
CA THR A 24 -2.62 13.54 2.64
C THR A 24 -1.91 13.12 1.36
N VAL A 25 -1.37 11.90 1.36
CA VAL A 25 -0.94 11.26 0.12
C VAL A 25 -2.18 10.62 -0.49
N THR A 26 -2.46 10.89 -1.77
CA THR A 26 -3.62 10.32 -2.46
C THR A 26 -3.17 9.43 -3.60
N ASP A 27 -3.98 8.42 -3.91
CA ASP A 27 -3.87 7.64 -5.14
C ASP A 27 -5.23 7.59 -5.83
N THR A 28 -5.41 8.44 -6.82
CA THR A 28 -6.63 8.54 -7.61
C THR A 28 -6.55 7.76 -8.92
N MET A 29 -5.39 7.17 -9.23
CA MET A 29 -5.15 6.49 -10.51
C MET A 29 -5.44 5.00 -10.41
N THR A 30 -5.22 4.39 -9.24
CA THR A 30 -5.48 2.96 -9.03
C THR A 30 -6.97 2.66 -9.04
N GLU A 31 -7.38 1.82 -9.98
CA GLU A 31 -8.73 1.26 -10.02
C GLU A 31 -8.93 0.31 -8.82
N GLU A 32 -10.06 0.43 -8.13
CA GLU A 32 -10.40 -0.42 -6.97
C GLU A 32 -10.54 -1.90 -7.36
N LYS A 33 -11.04 -2.17 -8.56
CA LYS A 33 -11.29 -3.52 -9.07
C LYS A 33 -10.34 -3.88 -10.19
N ILE A 34 -9.68 -5.03 -10.09
CA ILE A 34 -8.97 -5.62 -11.23
C ILE A 34 -9.95 -6.03 -12.33
N LYS A 35 -9.48 -6.01 -13.58
CA LYS A 35 -10.31 -6.19 -14.77
C LYS A 35 -10.71 -7.65 -14.96
N VAL A 36 -11.94 -7.87 -15.41
CA VAL A 36 -12.36 -9.15 -15.99
C VAL A 36 -11.80 -9.22 -17.41
N ILE A 37 -11.14 -10.32 -17.74
CA ILE A 37 -10.52 -10.54 -19.06
C ILE A 37 -11.15 -11.77 -19.71
N ASP A 38 -11.95 -11.56 -20.75
CA ASP A 38 -12.67 -12.64 -21.45
C ASP A 38 -11.74 -13.52 -22.30
N LYS A 39 -10.68 -12.92 -22.85
CA LYS A 39 -9.68 -13.57 -23.70
C LYS A 39 -8.30 -13.08 -23.30
N PRO A 40 -7.62 -13.75 -22.35
CA PRO A 40 -6.30 -13.31 -21.92
C PRO A 40 -5.29 -13.44 -23.06
N ASP A 41 -4.37 -12.47 -23.12
CA ASP A 41 -3.20 -12.59 -23.97
C ASP A 41 -2.42 -13.86 -23.54
N PRO A 42 -2.02 -14.75 -24.48
CA PRO A 42 -1.23 -15.93 -24.17
C PRO A 42 0.07 -15.68 -23.41
N THR A 43 0.61 -14.45 -23.43
CA THR A 43 1.79 -14.09 -22.64
C THR A 43 1.50 -13.88 -21.16
N LEU A 44 0.22 -13.71 -20.76
CA LEU A 44 -0.15 -13.55 -19.36
C LEU A 44 0.00 -14.87 -18.61
N LYS A 45 0.63 -14.81 -17.44
CA LYS A 45 0.79 -15.96 -16.56
C LYS A 45 -0.44 -16.11 -15.67
N LYS A 46 -1.05 -17.29 -15.67
CA LYS A 46 -2.01 -17.68 -14.63
C LYS A 46 -1.27 -17.89 -13.31
N VAL A 47 -1.71 -17.19 -12.27
CA VAL A 47 -1.17 -17.26 -10.92
C VAL A 47 -2.29 -17.72 -9.99
N GLN A 48 -2.00 -18.78 -9.24
CA GLN A 48 -2.94 -19.28 -8.25
C GLN A 48 -2.84 -18.48 -6.96
N VAL A 49 -3.97 -18.04 -6.43
CA VAL A 49 -4.05 -17.33 -5.16
C VAL A 49 -3.83 -18.32 -4.00
N ARG A 50 -2.88 -18.01 -3.12
CA ARG A 50 -2.43 -18.91 -2.03
C ARG A 50 -2.88 -18.44 -0.66
N THR A 51 -3.00 -17.14 -0.46
CA THR A 51 -3.40 -16.51 0.80
C THR A 51 -4.68 -15.71 0.61
N ASP A 52 -5.33 -15.35 1.71
CA ASP A 52 -6.51 -14.47 1.74
C ASP A 52 -6.15 -13.01 2.05
N GLY A 53 -4.87 -12.63 1.94
CA GLY A 53 -4.40 -11.27 2.17
C GLY A 53 -5.01 -10.22 1.23
N MET A 54 -5.42 -10.63 0.04
CA MET A 54 -6.08 -9.75 -0.94
C MET A 54 -7.61 -9.91 -0.95
N LEU A 55 -8.19 -10.67 -0.01
CA LEU A 55 -9.64 -10.88 0.10
C LEU A 55 -10.29 -9.73 0.90
N SER A 56 -10.19 -8.51 0.37
CA SER A 56 -10.76 -7.31 0.98
C SER A 56 -12.29 -7.25 0.84
N ALA A 57 -12.91 -6.24 1.43
CA ALA A 57 -14.37 -6.03 1.38
C ALA A 57 -14.87 -5.50 0.01
N ILE A 58 -14.00 -5.40 -0.99
CA ILE A 58 -14.35 -4.94 -2.33
C ILE A 58 -15.30 -5.94 -3.00
N ASP A 59 -16.43 -5.44 -3.50
CA ASP A 59 -17.46 -6.29 -4.11
C ASP A 59 -17.08 -6.70 -5.54
N TYR A 60 -16.39 -7.83 -5.69
CA TYR A 60 -16.15 -8.47 -6.99
C TYR A 60 -17.28 -9.42 -7.43
N GLY A 61 -18.33 -9.59 -6.62
CA GLY A 61 -19.26 -10.70 -6.74
C GLY A 61 -18.64 -12.06 -6.36
N PHE A 62 -19.41 -13.13 -6.51
CA PHE A 62 -18.96 -14.49 -6.23
C PHE A 62 -18.70 -15.29 -7.52
N PRO A 63 -17.57 -15.99 -7.65
CA PRO A 63 -16.45 -16.03 -6.69
C PRO A 63 -15.57 -14.76 -6.75
N HIS A 64 -15.05 -14.34 -5.60
CA HIS A 64 -14.07 -13.25 -5.51
C HIS A 64 -12.75 -13.68 -6.17
N PRO A 65 -12.09 -12.85 -7.01
CA PRO A 65 -10.89 -13.25 -7.76
C PRO A 65 -9.72 -13.61 -6.85
N PHE A 66 -9.64 -13.00 -5.66
CA PHE A 66 -8.64 -13.29 -4.64
C PHE A 66 -9.08 -14.33 -3.61
N PHE A 67 -10.09 -15.15 -3.90
CA PHE A 67 -10.39 -16.31 -3.05
C PHE A 67 -9.28 -17.36 -3.20
N VAL A 68 -8.88 -18.02 -2.11
CA VAL A 68 -7.82 -19.05 -2.14
C VAL A 68 -8.16 -20.13 -3.18
N ASN A 69 -7.14 -20.54 -3.95
CA ASN A 69 -7.24 -21.45 -5.10
C ASN A 69 -7.87 -20.86 -6.38
N SER A 70 -8.30 -19.59 -6.38
CA SER A 70 -8.65 -18.88 -7.61
C SER A 70 -7.42 -18.57 -8.45
N GLU A 71 -7.64 -18.18 -9.70
CA GLU A 71 -6.59 -17.80 -10.62
C GLU A 71 -6.74 -16.32 -10.99
N VAL A 72 -5.63 -15.60 -10.95
CA VAL A 72 -5.49 -14.25 -11.49
C VAL A 72 -4.43 -14.25 -12.59
N LEU A 73 -4.39 -13.18 -13.37
CA LEU A 73 -3.50 -13.02 -14.53
C LEU A 73 -2.40 -12.03 -14.19
N ALA A 74 -1.15 -12.45 -14.35
CA ALA A 74 0.04 -11.63 -14.17
C ALA A 74 0.73 -11.32 -15.51
N ASP A 75 1.08 -10.06 -15.73
CA ASP A 75 2.02 -9.63 -16.76
C ASP A 75 3.43 -9.59 -16.14
N LEU A 76 4.23 -10.63 -16.39
CA LEU A 76 5.59 -10.76 -15.85
C LEU A 76 6.58 -9.77 -16.46
N ASN A 77 6.26 -9.23 -17.64
CA ASN A 77 7.12 -8.30 -18.35
C ASN A 77 6.65 -6.85 -18.15
N HIS A 78 5.65 -6.60 -17.29
CA HIS A 78 5.06 -5.28 -17.09
C HIS A 78 6.11 -4.24 -16.74
N TYR A 79 7.00 -4.60 -15.82
CA TYR A 79 8.01 -3.69 -15.26
C TYR A 79 9.29 -3.57 -16.09
N GLU A 80 9.35 -4.24 -17.24
CA GLU A 80 10.33 -3.94 -18.29
C GLU A 80 9.89 -2.73 -19.13
N ARG A 81 8.58 -2.43 -19.15
CA ARG A 81 7.96 -1.37 -19.96
C ARG A 81 7.52 -0.17 -19.14
N TYR A 82 7.17 -0.39 -17.87
CA TYR A 82 6.60 0.62 -16.99
C TYR A 82 7.29 0.60 -15.63
N ASP A 83 7.29 1.72 -14.93
CA ASP A 83 7.78 1.77 -13.55
C ASP A 83 6.77 1.16 -12.58
N ILE A 84 7.28 0.61 -11.47
CA ILE A 84 6.45 0.12 -10.38
C ILE A 84 5.73 1.31 -9.76
N SER A 85 4.41 1.25 -9.73
CA SER A 85 3.56 2.32 -9.23
C SER A 85 2.91 1.94 -7.91
N ARG A 86 2.72 2.95 -7.04
CA ARG A 86 1.88 2.80 -5.86
C ARG A 86 0.50 2.29 -6.28
N GLY A 87 -0.06 1.37 -5.50
CA GLY A 87 -1.36 0.79 -5.77
C GLY A 87 -1.33 -0.42 -6.70
N ASP A 88 -0.20 -0.71 -7.36
CA ASP A 88 -0.06 -1.93 -8.15
C ASP A 88 -0.23 -3.18 -7.28
N ILE A 89 -1.05 -4.12 -7.75
CA ILE A 89 -1.09 -5.47 -7.17
C ILE A 89 -0.01 -6.28 -7.89
N VAL A 90 0.94 -6.81 -7.14
CA VAL A 90 2.14 -7.46 -7.68
C VAL A 90 2.22 -8.92 -7.29
N LEU A 91 2.71 -9.75 -8.21
CA LEU A 91 3.31 -11.03 -7.86
C LEU A 91 4.73 -10.76 -7.36
N PHE A 92 5.07 -11.19 -6.16
CA PHE A 92 6.41 -10.99 -5.60
C PHE A 92 6.97 -12.28 -5.00
N LYS A 93 8.31 -12.34 -4.92
CA LYS A 93 9.03 -13.45 -4.29
C LYS A 93 9.01 -13.28 -2.76
N THR A 94 8.60 -14.32 -2.03
CA THR A 94 8.59 -14.28 -0.56
C THR A 94 10.02 -14.45 -0.01
N LYS A 95 10.31 -13.84 1.14
CA LYS A 95 11.64 -13.94 1.80
C LYS A 95 11.73 -15.05 2.84
N ASN A 96 10.65 -15.27 3.60
CA ASN A 96 10.66 -16.06 4.82
C ASN A 96 9.79 -17.32 4.76
N ASN A 97 9.28 -17.70 3.58
CA ASN A 97 8.36 -18.83 3.42
C ASN A 97 8.91 -19.87 2.42
N LYS A 98 9.33 -21.02 2.95
CA LYS A 98 9.91 -22.11 2.14
C LYS A 98 8.87 -22.96 1.40
N ASP A 99 7.62 -22.90 1.82
CA ASP A 99 6.53 -23.68 1.23
C ASP A 99 5.75 -22.87 0.17
N GLN A 100 6.02 -21.57 0.09
CA GLN A 100 5.37 -20.65 -0.84
C GLN A 100 6.37 -19.59 -1.34
N ASP A 101 7.02 -19.86 -2.47
CA ASP A 101 8.05 -18.98 -3.05
C ASP A 101 7.52 -17.63 -3.57
N THR A 102 6.21 -17.51 -3.82
CA THR A 102 5.59 -16.29 -4.34
C THR A 102 4.25 -15.99 -3.69
N ASP A 103 3.92 -14.71 -3.55
CA ASP A 103 2.61 -14.26 -3.07
C ASP A 103 2.15 -13.02 -3.83
N ILE A 104 0.91 -12.59 -3.57
CA ILE A 104 0.30 -11.41 -4.18
C ILE A 104 -0.09 -10.40 -3.11
N ALA A 105 0.35 -9.17 -3.29
CA ALA A 105 0.02 -8.05 -2.41
C ALA A 105 0.18 -6.72 -3.17
N ARG A 106 -0.11 -5.59 -2.53
CA ARG A 106 -0.08 -4.27 -3.15
C ARG A 106 1.21 -3.52 -2.85
N ILE A 107 1.72 -2.76 -3.81
CA ILE A 107 2.77 -1.76 -3.59
C ILE A 107 2.15 -0.58 -2.83
N VAL A 108 2.57 -0.39 -1.58
CA VAL A 108 2.09 0.67 -0.69
C VAL A 108 3.19 1.67 -0.34
N GLY A 109 4.47 1.35 -0.47
CA GLY A 109 5.56 2.31 -0.29
C GLY A 109 6.53 2.27 -1.47
N LEU A 110 7.00 3.44 -1.87
CA LEU A 110 7.95 3.64 -2.96
C LEU A 110 9.35 4.00 -2.43
N PRO A 111 10.41 3.82 -3.24
CA PRO A 111 11.78 4.14 -2.83
C PRO A 111 11.92 5.54 -2.22
N GLY A 112 12.63 5.64 -1.10
CA GLY A 112 12.87 6.89 -0.37
C GLY A 112 11.75 7.33 0.58
N GLU A 113 10.62 6.62 0.63
CA GLU A 113 9.52 6.94 1.54
C GLU A 113 9.65 6.23 2.89
N THR A 114 9.05 6.84 3.92
CA THR A 114 8.83 6.20 5.21
C THR A 114 7.39 5.72 5.33
N VAL A 115 7.20 4.41 5.49
CA VAL A 115 5.87 3.80 5.68
C VAL A 115 5.66 3.47 7.15
N SER A 116 4.53 3.88 7.72
CA SER A 116 4.09 3.43 9.04
C SER A 116 2.61 3.05 9.01
N ILE A 117 2.18 2.23 9.97
CA ILE A 117 0.79 1.80 10.08
C ILE A 117 0.32 2.05 11.51
N THR A 118 -0.76 2.80 11.67
CA THR A 118 -1.40 3.01 12.98
C THR A 118 -2.82 2.49 12.93
N LYS A 119 -3.10 1.42 13.68
CA LYS A 119 -4.41 0.78 13.77
C LYS A 119 -5.05 0.49 12.41
N GLY A 120 -4.28 -0.10 11.50
CA GLY A 120 -4.74 -0.40 10.13
C GLY A 120 -4.70 0.78 9.14
N GLN A 121 -4.50 2.02 9.57
CA GLN A 121 -4.29 3.15 8.65
C GLN A 121 -2.82 3.29 8.26
N VAL A 122 -2.55 3.39 6.96
CA VAL A 122 -1.21 3.62 6.40
C VAL A 122 -0.87 5.10 6.38
N TYR A 123 0.39 5.42 6.69
CA TYR A 123 0.99 6.73 6.55
C TYR A 123 2.27 6.63 5.72
N ILE A 124 2.49 7.62 4.87
CA ILE A 124 3.65 7.77 3.99
C ILE A 124 4.29 9.10 4.34
N ASN A 125 5.54 9.10 4.81
CA ASN A 125 6.23 10.29 5.31
C ASN A 125 5.37 11.07 6.34
N ASP A 126 4.80 10.34 7.29
CA ASP A 126 3.87 10.84 8.33
C ASP A 126 2.55 11.44 7.82
N GLN A 127 2.29 11.39 6.51
CA GLN A 127 1.05 11.83 5.87
C GLN A 127 0.10 10.65 5.68
N LYS A 128 -1.18 10.82 6.00
CA LYS A 128 -2.20 9.76 5.82
C LYS A 128 -2.28 9.39 4.32
N LEU A 129 -2.22 8.09 4.02
CA LEU A 129 -2.56 7.58 2.70
C LEU A 129 -4.09 7.52 2.55
N ASP A 130 -4.64 8.45 1.77
CA ASP A 130 -6.05 8.55 1.42
C ASP A 130 -6.29 7.85 0.08
N ALA A 131 -6.41 6.52 0.16
CA ALA A 131 -6.74 5.62 -0.94
C ALA A 131 -7.59 4.46 -0.39
N PHE A 132 -8.36 3.78 -1.25
CA PHE A 132 -9.27 2.70 -0.82
C PHE A 132 -8.57 1.53 -0.10
N TYR A 133 -7.27 1.34 -0.36
CA TYR A 133 -6.43 0.31 0.27
C TYR A 133 -5.55 0.87 1.42
N GLY A 134 -5.64 2.17 1.70
CA GLY A 134 -4.86 2.84 2.75
C GLY A 134 -5.37 2.52 4.16
N ASP A 135 -6.62 2.11 4.30
CA ASP A 135 -7.31 1.93 5.58
C ASP A 135 -7.92 0.52 5.71
N ASP A 136 -7.41 -0.27 6.65
CA ASP A 136 -7.98 -1.57 7.07
C ASP A 136 -8.48 -1.52 8.53
N SER A 137 -8.75 -0.32 9.06
CA SER A 137 -9.05 -0.11 10.48
C SER A 137 -10.38 -0.70 10.94
N THR A 138 -11.29 -1.01 10.01
CA THR A 138 -12.60 -1.63 10.32
C THR A 138 -12.51 -3.14 10.53
N ILE A 139 -11.41 -3.77 10.12
CA ILE A 139 -11.19 -5.20 10.29
C ILE A 139 -10.62 -5.49 11.68
N LYS A 140 -11.00 -6.63 12.27
CA LYS A 140 -10.49 -7.08 13.57
C LYS A 140 -8.98 -7.35 13.46
N ASN A 141 -8.24 -7.11 14.55
CA ASN A 141 -6.77 -7.25 14.61
C ASN A 141 -6.01 -6.21 13.76
N ASN A 142 -6.44 -4.96 13.82
CA ASN A 142 -5.76 -3.84 13.19
C ASN A 142 -4.55 -3.39 14.02
N ASP A 143 -3.43 -4.11 13.89
CA ASP A 143 -2.22 -3.76 14.63
C ASP A 143 -1.58 -2.46 14.11
N SER A 144 -0.56 -2.01 14.83
CA SER A 144 0.27 -0.87 14.43
C SER A 144 1.69 -1.34 14.20
N TRP A 145 2.31 -0.82 13.15
CA TRP A 145 3.67 -1.14 12.76
C TRP A 145 4.49 0.15 12.69
N GLY A 146 5.69 0.08 13.27
CA GLY A 146 6.62 1.21 13.30
C GLY A 146 7.03 1.67 11.91
N ALA A 147 7.62 2.86 11.85
CA ALA A 147 8.11 3.45 10.62
C ALA A 147 9.24 2.61 10.00
N VAL A 148 9.13 2.36 8.70
CA VAL A 148 10.15 1.74 7.85
C VAL A 148 10.48 2.72 6.74
N THR A 149 11.70 3.25 6.75
CA THR A 149 12.23 4.06 5.65
C THR A 149 12.81 3.15 4.59
N LEU A 150 12.33 3.30 3.36
CA LEU A 150 12.72 2.51 2.20
C LEU A 150 13.98 3.11 1.57
N GLU A 151 14.98 2.26 1.32
CA GLU A 151 16.16 2.63 0.56
C GLU A 151 15.85 2.79 -0.94
N GLU A 152 16.89 3.10 -1.73
CA GLU A 152 16.80 3.09 -3.17
C GLU A 152 16.43 1.67 -3.66
N ASN A 153 15.47 1.57 -4.59
CA ASN A 153 14.94 0.32 -5.12
C ASN A 153 14.19 -0.58 -4.12
N GLU A 154 13.88 -0.09 -2.94
CA GLU A 154 13.03 -0.78 -1.97
C GLU A 154 11.56 -0.35 -2.06
N TYR A 155 10.67 -1.32 -1.87
CA TYR A 155 9.22 -1.14 -1.92
C TYR A 155 8.59 -1.76 -0.67
N TYR A 156 7.57 -1.08 -0.14
CA TYR A 156 6.74 -1.65 0.92
C TYR A 156 5.54 -2.34 0.27
N ILE A 157 5.60 -3.67 0.18
CA ILE A 157 4.50 -4.52 -0.29
C ILE A 157 3.60 -4.88 0.90
N LEU A 158 2.29 -4.70 0.78
CA LEU A 158 1.33 -4.87 1.87
C LEU A 158 0.02 -5.50 1.36
N ALA A 159 -0.48 -6.48 2.10
CA ALA A 159 -1.79 -7.09 1.85
C ALA A 159 -2.92 -6.08 2.13
N ASP A 160 -4.01 -6.15 1.36
CA ASP A 160 -5.18 -5.30 1.59
C ASP A 160 -5.86 -5.64 2.94
N VAL A 161 -5.79 -6.91 3.38
CA VAL A 161 -6.24 -7.38 4.70
C VAL A 161 -5.02 -7.62 5.60
N ARG A 162 -4.74 -6.69 6.52
CA ARG A 162 -3.44 -6.59 7.23
C ARG A 162 -3.11 -7.82 8.06
N TRP A 163 -4.04 -8.29 8.87
CA TRP A 163 -3.80 -9.45 9.73
C TRP A 163 -3.63 -10.78 8.97
N ARG A 164 -3.83 -10.78 7.64
CA ARG A 164 -3.62 -11.90 6.71
C ARG A 164 -2.34 -11.75 5.87
N GLY A 165 -1.58 -10.68 6.06
CA GLY A 165 -0.31 -10.40 5.38
C GLY A 165 0.86 -11.26 5.87
N PHE A 166 0.80 -12.58 5.67
CA PHE A 166 1.80 -13.50 6.23
C PHE A 166 3.18 -13.43 5.58
N ASN A 167 3.25 -12.94 4.33
CA ASN A 167 4.48 -12.93 3.53
C ASN A 167 4.92 -11.51 3.12
N ASP A 168 4.20 -10.48 3.54
CA ASP A 168 4.41 -9.10 3.09
C ASP A 168 5.40 -8.32 3.97
N SER A 169 5.49 -7.00 3.78
CA SER A 169 6.50 -6.17 4.46
C SER A 169 6.27 -6.04 5.97
N GLN A 170 5.09 -6.39 6.48
CA GLN A 170 4.85 -6.44 7.92
C GLN A 170 5.68 -7.54 8.59
N MET A 171 5.95 -8.63 7.87
CA MET A 171 6.70 -9.80 8.35
C MET A 171 8.12 -9.87 7.81
N ALA A 172 8.35 -9.38 6.59
CA ALA A 172 9.62 -9.54 5.87
C ALA A 172 10.45 -8.26 5.72
N GLY A 173 9.90 -7.10 6.12
CA GLY A 173 10.49 -5.80 5.80
C GLY A 173 10.36 -5.45 4.31
N ALA A 174 11.12 -4.46 3.86
CA ALA A 174 11.04 -3.98 2.48
C ALA A 174 11.44 -5.05 1.46
N PHE A 175 10.92 -4.94 0.23
CA PHE A 175 11.27 -5.81 -0.90
C PHE A 175 12.06 -5.03 -1.95
N LEU A 176 13.04 -5.69 -2.57
CA LEU A 176 13.83 -5.06 -3.64
C LEU A 176 13.03 -5.07 -4.95
N LYS A 177 13.35 -4.17 -5.88
CA LYS A 177 12.77 -4.16 -7.24
C LYS A 177 12.80 -5.55 -7.91
N GLN A 178 13.89 -6.30 -7.73
CA GLN A 178 14.06 -7.65 -8.30
C GLN A 178 13.15 -8.72 -7.66
N ASP A 179 12.58 -8.46 -6.48
CA ASP A 179 11.63 -9.36 -5.83
C ASP A 179 10.22 -9.19 -6.42
N VAL A 180 9.94 -8.08 -7.13
CA VAL A 180 8.67 -7.82 -7.81
C VAL A 180 8.69 -8.47 -9.20
N LEU A 181 7.96 -9.57 -9.35
CA LEU A 181 8.02 -10.44 -10.53
C LEU A 181 7.09 -10.00 -11.67
N GLY A 182 6.03 -9.26 -11.37
CA GLY A 182 5.06 -8.83 -12.36
C GLY A 182 3.82 -8.22 -11.76
N LYS A 183 3.00 -7.60 -12.61
CA LYS A 183 1.75 -6.95 -12.18
C LYS A 183 0.56 -7.88 -12.39
N ILE A 184 -0.33 -7.97 -11.41
CA ILE A 184 -1.64 -8.59 -11.58
C ILE A 184 -2.53 -7.63 -12.37
N VAL A 185 -2.96 -8.05 -13.55
CA VAL A 185 -3.69 -7.20 -14.51
C VAL A 185 -5.19 -7.51 -14.60
N GLY A 186 -5.61 -8.66 -14.08
CA GLY A 186 -7.01 -9.08 -14.15
C GLY A 186 -7.22 -10.54 -13.77
N TYR A 187 -8.40 -11.05 -14.11
CA TYR A 187 -8.78 -12.45 -13.91
C TYR A 187 -9.77 -12.88 -15.00
N GLU A 188 -9.84 -14.19 -15.28
CA GLU A 188 -10.83 -14.74 -16.19
C GLU A 188 -12.16 -14.94 -15.44
N LYS A 189 -13.27 -14.58 -16.09
CA LYS A 189 -14.59 -14.93 -15.59
C LYS A 189 -14.82 -16.43 -15.79
N LYS A 190 -15.10 -17.14 -14.70
CA LYS A 190 -15.52 -18.55 -14.73
C LYS A 190 -16.99 -18.68 -15.10
#